data_AF-A0A8W8N3W1-F1
#
_entry.id   AF-A0A8W8N3W1-F1
#
_cell.length_a   1.000
_cell.length_b   1.000
_cell.length_c   1.000
_cell.angle_alpha   90.00
_cell.angle_beta   90.00
_cell.angle_gamma   90.00
#
_symmetry.space_group_name_H-M   'P 1'
#
loop_
_entity.id
_entity.type
_entity.pdbx_description
1 polymer ?
#
loop_
_entity_poly.entity_id
_entity_poly.type
_entity_poly.pdbx_seq_one_letter_code
_entity_poly.pdbx_strand_id
1 'polypeptide(L)'
;ANSLEKLMKMIGTERDSVESRDKIHEVSTKTNKIVQETSRQMKTISSMTGLDRQQKFQVDRLKNDFQEAVQRFTSLQKRAAEQVKKTFKLSSQKPKPKSSGGWMDDDDDEVKFLEQERKREEQQIQDQIIEDDLTLIRDREERIRQLESDILDVNEIFKDLATMVNEQGETIDSIEGNVDKAYTNVETGTSQLAKAAEYQKKSRKKMCILLVILVIIAAVVTIIIVASVKS
;
A
#
# COMPACT_ATOMS: atom_id res chain seq x y z
N ALA A 1 -2.31 7.04 -1.67
CA ALA A 1 -3.19 7.19 -2.85
C ALA A 1 -3.78 8.62 -2.99
N ASN A 2 -4.40 9.20 -1.95
CA ASN A 2 -5.16 10.46 -2.06
C ASN A 2 -4.36 11.69 -2.57
N SER A 3 -3.08 11.82 -2.22
CA SER A 3 -2.28 12.98 -2.65
C SER A 3 -1.90 12.95 -4.12
N LEU A 4 -1.44 11.79 -4.62
CA LEU A 4 -1.10 11.60 -6.04
C LEU A 4 -2.34 11.78 -6.93
N GLU A 5 -3.47 11.19 -6.53
CA GLU A 5 -4.73 11.34 -7.29
C GLU A 5 -5.22 12.78 -7.33
N LYS A 6 -5.07 13.53 -6.23
CA LYS A 6 -5.42 14.95 -6.17
C LYS A 6 -4.52 15.81 -7.07
N LEU A 7 -3.21 15.52 -7.09
CA LEU A 7 -2.25 16.18 -7.97
C LEU A 7 -2.51 15.84 -9.45
N MET A 8 -2.81 14.58 -9.76
CA MET A 8 -3.15 14.16 -11.12
C MET A 8 -4.43 14.81 -11.66
N LYS A 9 -5.44 15.03 -10.82
CA LYS A 9 -6.69 15.73 -11.20
C LYS A 9 -6.45 17.21 -11.56
N MET A 10 -5.31 17.78 -11.15
CA MET A 10 -4.92 19.14 -11.50
C MET A 10 -4.19 19.22 -12.85
N ILE A 11 -3.61 18.12 -13.35
CA ILE A 11 -2.98 18.06 -14.68
C ILE A 11 -4.03 18.30 -15.77
N GLY A 12 -3.79 19.31 -16.62
CA GLY A 12 -4.69 19.72 -17.70
C GLY A 12 -5.80 20.70 -17.31
N THR A 13 -5.79 21.22 -16.08
CA THR A 13 -6.68 22.31 -15.63
C THR A 13 -5.93 23.65 -15.58
N GLU A 14 -6.59 24.78 -15.35
CA GLU A 14 -5.91 26.09 -15.18
C GLU A 14 -4.89 26.13 -14.03
N ARG A 15 -4.91 25.14 -13.14
CA ARG A 15 -3.95 24.98 -12.02
C ARG A 15 -2.79 24.03 -12.36
N ASP A 16 -2.67 23.58 -13.60
CA ASP A 16 -1.54 22.77 -14.06
C ASP A 16 -0.26 23.62 -14.07
N SER A 17 0.66 23.29 -13.18
CA SER A 17 1.96 23.98 -13.05
C SER A 17 3.13 23.00 -13.12
N VAL A 18 4.31 23.51 -13.49
CA VAL A 18 5.57 22.73 -13.46
C VAL A 18 5.79 22.13 -12.07
N GLU A 19 5.56 22.91 -11.00
CA GLU A 19 5.70 22.46 -9.61
C GLU A 19 4.75 21.29 -9.26
N SER A 20 3.50 21.32 -9.76
CA SER A 20 2.55 20.23 -9.54
C SER A 20 2.99 18.93 -10.21
N ARG A 21 3.64 19.03 -11.37
CA ARG A 21 4.19 17.89 -12.13
C ARG A 21 5.47 17.35 -11.48
N ASP A 22 6.32 18.22 -10.96
CA ASP A 22 7.51 17.85 -10.18
C ASP A 22 7.12 17.04 -8.94
N LYS A 23 6.09 17.50 -8.21
CA LYS A 23 5.55 16.77 -7.06
C LYS A 23 4.97 15.41 -7.46
N ILE A 24 4.34 15.30 -8.63
CA ILE A 24 3.82 14.01 -9.13
C ILE A 24 4.97 13.06 -9.44
N HIS A 25 6.02 13.54 -10.09
CA HIS A 25 7.22 12.75 -10.35
C HIS A 25 7.88 12.32 -9.04
N GLU A 26 8.11 13.24 -8.10
CA GLU A 26 8.70 12.95 -6.79
C GLU A 26 7.91 11.90 -6.01
N VAL A 27 6.58 12.06 -5.93
CA VAL A 27 5.71 11.09 -5.24
C VAL A 27 5.69 9.75 -5.98
N SER A 28 5.70 9.74 -7.31
CA SER A 28 5.76 8.53 -8.14
C SER A 28 7.05 7.76 -7.87
N THR A 29 8.21 8.41 -8.01
CA THR A 29 9.53 7.80 -7.77
C THR A 29 9.68 7.30 -6.33
N LYS A 30 9.23 8.06 -5.33
CA LYS A 30 9.23 7.61 -3.93
C LYS A 30 8.36 6.37 -3.74
N THR A 31 7.17 6.36 -4.35
CA THR A 31 6.27 5.20 -4.26
C THR A 31 6.87 3.98 -4.96
N ASN A 32 7.52 4.15 -6.11
CA ASN A 32 8.24 3.08 -6.80
C ASN A 32 9.32 2.45 -5.93
N LYS A 33 10.13 3.26 -5.25
CA LYS A 33 11.15 2.78 -4.31
C LYS A 33 10.54 1.97 -3.17
N ILE A 34 9.44 2.45 -2.59
CA ILE A 34 8.71 1.73 -1.53
C ILE A 34 8.18 0.40 -2.07
N VAL A 35 7.55 0.38 -3.24
CA VAL A 35 7.04 -0.84 -3.87
C VAL A 35 8.16 -1.85 -4.14
N GLN A 36 9.32 -1.40 -4.62
CA GLN A 36 10.50 -2.24 -4.83
C GLN A 36 11.02 -2.83 -3.51
N GLU A 37 11.16 -2.01 -2.48
CA GLU A 37 11.66 -2.44 -1.16
C GLU A 37 10.70 -3.41 -0.50
N THR A 38 9.40 -3.10 -0.48
CA THR A 38 8.36 -3.99 0.06
C THR A 38 8.28 -5.30 -0.72
N SER A 39 8.44 -5.28 -2.05
CA SER A 39 8.50 -6.50 -2.86
C SER A 39 9.68 -7.40 -2.48
N ARG A 40 10.87 -6.82 -2.26
CA ARG A 40 12.05 -7.56 -1.78
C ARG A 40 11.80 -8.16 -0.40
N GLN A 41 11.28 -7.37 0.54
CA GLN A 41 10.95 -7.83 1.88
C GLN A 41 9.89 -8.96 1.84
N MET A 42 8.88 -8.84 0.98
CA MET A 42 7.84 -9.85 0.80
C MET A 42 8.42 -11.17 0.26
N LYS A 43 9.33 -11.10 -0.72
CA LYS A 43 10.05 -12.27 -1.25
C LYS A 43 10.88 -12.94 -0.16
N THR A 44 11.62 -12.15 0.62
CA THR A 44 12.42 -12.66 1.76
C THR A 44 11.54 -13.37 2.79
N ILE A 45 10.46 -12.74 3.24
CA ILE A 45 9.53 -13.31 4.21
C ILE A 45 8.86 -14.58 3.65
N SER A 46 8.49 -14.59 2.37
CA SER A 46 7.92 -15.77 1.71
C SER A 46 8.91 -16.94 1.61
N SER A 47 10.22 -16.65 1.51
CA SER A 47 11.28 -17.66 1.45
C SER A 47 11.72 -18.19 2.84
N MET A 48 11.28 -17.56 3.93
CA MET A 48 11.64 -18.00 5.28
C MET A 48 11.00 -19.36 5.59
N THR A 49 11.84 -20.37 5.82
CA THR A 49 11.40 -21.68 6.30
C THR A 49 11.22 -21.66 7.82
N GLY A 50 10.27 -22.43 8.35
CA GLY A 50 10.04 -22.55 9.80
C GLY A 50 9.05 -21.54 10.38
N LEU A 51 8.33 -20.79 9.54
CA LEU A 51 7.18 -19.98 9.95
C LEU A 51 6.09 -20.87 10.57
N ASP A 52 5.58 -20.47 11.72
CA ASP A 52 4.40 -21.09 12.30
C ASP A 52 3.15 -20.81 11.44
N ARG A 53 2.06 -21.56 11.67
CA ARG A 53 0.82 -21.41 10.89
C ARG A 53 0.23 -19.99 10.98
N GLN A 54 0.32 -19.33 12.14
CA GLN A 54 -0.19 -17.96 12.34
C GLN A 54 0.66 -16.93 11.59
N GLN A 55 1.97 -17.11 11.53
CA GLN A 55 2.87 -16.27 10.76
C GLN A 55 2.62 -16.43 9.26
N LYS A 56 2.46 -17.66 8.75
CA LYS A 56 2.10 -17.90 7.34
C LYS A 56 0.83 -17.14 6.94
N PHE A 57 -0.22 -17.19 7.76
CA PHE A 57 -1.43 -16.42 7.50
C PHE A 57 -1.22 -14.90 7.43
N GLN A 58 -0.37 -14.36 8.31
CA GLN A 58 -0.06 -12.92 8.28
C GLN A 58 0.68 -12.56 6.99
N VAL A 59 1.60 -13.41 6.54
CA VAL A 59 2.32 -13.23 5.28
C VAL A 59 1.36 -13.24 4.10
N ASP A 60 0.45 -14.22 4.04
CA ASP A 60 -0.55 -14.32 2.97
C ASP A 60 -1.48 -13.12 2.92
N ARG A 61 -1.93 -12.64 4.09
CA ARG A 61 -2.73 -11.42 4.19
C ARG A 61 -1.96 -10.20 3.71
N LEU A 62 -0.74 -9.99 4.20
CA LEU A 62 0.11 -8.86 3.81
C LEU A 62 0.39 -8.86 2.32
N LYS A 63 0.54 -10.04 1.72
CA LYS A 63 0.77 -10.22 0.29
C LYS A 63 -0.44 -9.84 -0.55
N ASN A 64 -1.64 -10.25 -0.14
CA ASN A 64 -2.90 -9.85 -0.78
C ASN A 64 -3.13 -8.33 -0.68
N ASP A 65 -2.96 -7.77 0.52
CA ASP A 65 -3.09 -6.32 0.76
C ASP A 65 -2.07 -5.53 -0.08
N PHE A 66 -0.83 -6.03 -0.19
CA PHE A 66 0.21 -5.42 -0.99
C PHE A 66 -0.07 -5.50 -2.49
N GLN A 67 -0.52 -6.66 -3.00
CA GLN A 67 -0.92 -6.81 -4.40
C GLN A 67 -2.02 -5.80 -4.76
N GLU A 68 -3.05 -5.67 -3.92
CA GLU A 68 -4.14 -4.72 -4.15
C GLU A 68 -3.63 -3.28 -4.17
N ALA A 69 -2.76 -2.91 -3.23
CA ALA A 69 -2.16 -1.57 -3.17
C ALA A 69 -1.35 -1.25 -4.44
N VAL A 70 -0.52 -2.18 -4.91
CA VAL A 70 0.29 -2.04 -6.13
C VAL A 70 -0.60 -1.97 -7.37
N GLN A 71 -1.67 -2.75 -7.45
CA GLN A 71 -2.64 -2.69 -8.55
C GLN A 71 -3.31 -1.33 -8.65
N ARG A 72 -3.77 -0.78 -7.51
CA ARG A 72 -4.37 0.56 -7.44
C ARG A 72 -3.38 1.63 -7.88
N PHE A 73 -2.13 1.54 -7.43
CA PHE A 73 -1.07 2.47 -7.79
C PHE A 73 -0.72 2.41 -9.29
N THR A 74 -0.55 1.22 -9.85
CA THR A 74 -0.29 1.01 -11.29
C THR A 74 -1.40 1.62 -12.15
N SER A 75 -2.66 1.41 -11.73
CA SER A 75 -3.83 1.99 -12.41
C SER A 75 -3.83 3.52 -12.36
N LEU A 76 -3.40 4.11 -11.24
CA LEU A 76 -3.25 5.55 -11.09
C LEU A 76 -2.10 6.09 -11.98
N GLN A 77 -0.92 5.48 -11.95
CA GLN A 77 0.19 5.93 -12.80
C GLN A 77 -0.16 5.87 -14.29
N LYS A 78 -0.84 4.80 -14.74
CA LYS A 78 -1.30 4.69 -16.13
C LYS A 78 -2.24 5.85 -16.53
N ARG A 79 -3.22 6.16 -15.68
CA ARG A 79 -4.10 7.33 -15.89
C ARG A 79 -3.32 8.64 -15.91
N ALA A 80 -2.29 8.78 -15.07
CA ALA A 80 -1.43 9.95 -15.05
C ALA A 80 -0.70 10.14 -16.38
N ALA A 81 -0.06 9.07 -16.88
CA ALA A 81 0.64 9.09 -18.15
C ALA A 81 -0.29 9.43 -19.32
N GLU A 82 -1.49 8.86 -19.35
CA GLU A 82 -2.51 9.18 -20.37
C GLU A 82 -2.93 10.66 -20.32
N GLN A 83 -3.16 11.22 -19.13
CA GLN A 83 -3.51 12.62 -18.94
C GLN A 83 -2.39 13.57 -19.39
N VAL A 84 -1.13 13.27 -19.03
CA VAL A 84 0.03 14.07 -19.45
C VAL A 84 0.22 13.98 -20.98
N LYS A 85 0.06 12.80 -21.58
CA LYS A 85 0.16 12.60 -23.03
C LYS A 85 -0.93 13.35 -23.80
N LYS A 86 -2.15 13.37 -23.27
CA LYS A 86 -3.28 14.11 -23.88
C LYS A 86 -3.06 15.62 -23.83
N THR A 87 -2.60 16.13 -22.70
CA THR A 87 -2.30 17.57 -22.53
C THR A 87 -1.08 18.01 -23.35
N PHE A 88 -0.13 17.11 -23.63
CA PHE A 88 0.99 17.38 -24.53
C PHE A 88 0.54 17.57 -25.98
N LYS A 89 -0.24 16.61 -26.51
CA LYS A 89 -0.75 16.68 -27.89
C LYS A 89 -1.56 17.96 -28.18
N LEU A 90 -2.28 18.46 -27.18
CA LEU A 90 -3.07 19.69 -27.29
C LEU A 90 -2.21 20.97 -27.29
N SER A 91 -1.06 21.01 -26.60
CA SER A 91 -0.18 22.19 -26.62
C SER A 91 0.73 22.23 -27.84
N SER A 92 1.19 21.08 -28.34
CA SER A 92 1.98 20.96 -29.58
C SER A 92 1.20 21.31 -30.86
N GLN A 93 -0.12 21.56 -30.76
CA GLN A 93 -1.00 21.89 -31.88
C GLN A 93 -1.35 23.38 -31.99
N LYS A 94 -0.79 24.27 -31.14
CA LYS A 94 -1.02 25.72 -31.26
C LYS A 94 -0.43 26.27 -32.58
N PRO A 95 -1.11 27.24 -33.22
CA PRO A 95 -1.05 27.42 -34.66
C PRO A 95 0.16 28.23 -35.10
N LYS A 96 0.72 27.85 -36.25
CA LYS A 96 1.58 28.72 -37.06
C LYS A 96 0.90 30.09 -37.22
N PRO A 97 1.61 31.22 -37.03
CA PRO A 97 1.04 32.53 -37.27
C PRO A 97 0.61 32.62 -38.74
N LYS A 98 -0.66 32.94 -38.96
CA LYS A 98 -1.13 33.31 -40.30
C LYS A 98 -0.47 34.63 -40.66
N SER A 99 0.51 34.56 -41.58
CA SER A 99 1.00 35.72 -42.31
C SER A 99 -0.18 36.38 -43.02
N SER A 100 -0.77 37.41 -42.42
CA SER A 100 -1.71 38.29 -43.09
C SER A 100 -0.92 39.20 -44.02
N GLY A 101 -0.87 38.85 -45.30
CA GLY A 101 -0.28 39.69 -46.35
C GLY A 101 -1.10 40.97 -46.53
N GLY A 102 -0.59 42.07 -45.99
CA GLY A 102 -1.07 43.42 -46.27
C GLY A 102 -0.30 44.00 -47.45
N TRP A 103 -1.02 44.29 -48.54
CA TRP A 103 -0.52 45.05 -49.69
C TRP A 103 -0.65 46.55 -49.38
N MET A 104 0.47 47.26 -49.21
CA MET A 104 0.51 48.72 -49.38
C MET A 104 1.83 49.09 -50.04
N ASP A 105 1.69 49.74 -51.19
CA ASP A 105 2.70 50.29 -52.07
C ASP A 105 2.89 51.74 -51.63
N ASP A 106 4.06 52.13 -51.10
CA ASP A 106 4.46 53.54 -51.01
C ASP A 106 6.00 53.66 -50.95
N ASP A 107 6.53 54.54 -51.81
CA ASP A 107 7.93 54.68 -52.21
C ASP A 107 8.69 55.65 -51.28
N ASP A 108 9.12 55.20 -50.09
CA ASP A 108 10.03 55.97 -49.23
C ASP A 108 11.12 55.06 -48.60
N ASP A 109 12.39 55.25 -49.01
CA ASP A 109 13.51 54.36 -48.68
C ASP A 109 13.93 54.42 -47.21
N GLU A 110 13.68 55.54 -46.51
CA GLU A 110 14.00 55.71 -45.09
C GLU A 110 13.02 54.94 -44.18
N VAL A 111 11.76 54.82 -44.59
CA VAL A 111 10.73 54.05 -43.89
C VAL A 111 10.99 52.54 -44.04
N LYS A 112 11.50 52.09 -45.20
CA LYS A 112 11.86 50.67 -45.43
C LYS A 112 12.94 50.16 -44.47
N PHE A 113 13.95 50.96 -44.16
CA PHE A 113 15.03 50.54 -43.25
C PHE A 113 14.52 50.34 -41.82
N LEU A 114 13.74 51.30 -41.31
CA LEU A 114 13.10 51.21 -39.99
C LEU A 114 12.06 50.07 -39.90
N GLU A 115 11.30 49.84 -40.98
CA GLU A 115 10.37 48.70 -41.07
C GLU A 115 11.10 47.34 -41.07
N GLN A 116 12.25 47.28 -41.73
CA GLN A 116 13.08 46.08 -41.82
C GLN A 116 13.79 45.77 -40.49
N GLU A 117 14.21 46.79 -39.75
CA GLU A 117 14.80 46.65 -38.43
C GLU A 117 13.75 46.18 -37.40
N ARG A 118 12.54 46.76 -37.42
CA ARG A 118 11.40 46.26 -36.62
C ARG A 118 11.03 44.82 -36.95
N LYS A 119 10.99 44.44 -38.23
CA LYS A 119 10.74 43.04 -38.64
C LYS A 119 11.82 42.07 -38.17
N ARG A 120 13.08 42.52 -38.10
CA ARG A 120 14.19 41.71 -37.56
C ARG A 120 14.08 41.54 -36.05
N GLU A 121 13.74 42.59 -35.32
CA GLU A 121 13.49 42.51 -33.87
C GLU A 121 12.28 41.60 -33.57
N GLU A 122 11.18 41.74 -34.33
CA GLU A 122 10.01 40.87 -34.22
C GLU A 122 10.35 39.41 -34.53
N GLN A 123 11.16 39.15 -35.56
CA GLN A 123 11.65 37.80 -35.87
C GLN A 123 12.56 37.24 -34.76
N GLN A 124 13.46 38.04 -34.20
CA GLN A 124 14.32 37.60 -33.11
C GLN A 124 13.52 37.27 -31.85
N ILE A 125 12.55 38.09 -31.48
CA ILE A 125 11.63 37.81 -30.36
C ILE A 125 10.82 36.55 -30.64
N GLN A 126 10.35 36.37 -31.88
CA GLN A 126 9.62 35.19 -32.30
C GLN A 126 10.47 33.91 -32.22
N ASP A 127 11.71 33.97 -32.68
CA ASP A 127 12.66 32.86 -32.63
C ASP A 127 13.00 32.50 -31.17
N GLN A 128 13.16 33.50 -30.30
CA GLN A 128 13.38 33.31 -28.87
C GLN A 128 12.18 32.61 -28.20
N ILE A 129 10.96 33.03 -28.53
CA ILE A 129 9.72 32.39 -28.03
C ILE A 129 9.62 30.93 -28.52
N ILE A 130 10.01 30.66 -29.77
CA ILE A 130 10.02 29.31 -30.33
C ILE A 130 11.06 28.44 -29.62
N GLU A 131 12.25 28.96 -29.35
CA GLU A 131 13.31 28.24 -28.66
C GLU A 131 12.93 27.90 -27.21
N ASP A 132 12.33 28.85 -26.49
CA ASP A 132 11.80 28.64 -25.13
C ASP A 132 10.66 27.60 -25.12
N ASP A 133 9.76 27.62 -26.11
CA ASP A 133 8.68 26.62 -26.21
C ASP A 133 9.25 25.23 -26.56
N LEU A 134 10.30 25.16 -27.40
CA LEU A 134 10.99 23.91 -27.74
C LEU A 134 11.73 23.30 -26.53
N THR A 135 12.38 24.12 -25.70
CA THR A 135 13.04 23.61 -24.48
C THR A 135 12.02 23.08 -23.48
N LEU A 136 10.90 23.79 -23.27
CA LEU A 136 9.79 23.33 -22.44
C LEU A 136 9.17 22.02 -22.94
N ILE A 137 9.03 21.87 -24.27
CA ILE A 137 8.56 20.63 -24.90
C ILE A 137 9.52 19.46 -24.64
N ARG A 138 10.84 19.68 -24.77
CA ARG A 138 11.86 18.64 -24.52
C ARG A 138 11.86 18.16 -23.07
N ASP A 139 11.88 19.10 -22.12
CA ASP A 139 11.81 18.79 -20.69
C ASP A 139 10.56 17.98 -20.34
N ARG A 140 9.44 18.30 -21.00
CA ARG A 140 8.18 17.60 -20.81
C ARG A 140 8.22 16.19 -21.40
N GLU A 141 8.84 16.01 -22.56
CA GLU A 141 9.00 14.69 -23.17
C GLU A 141 9.88 13.77 -22.31
N GLU A 142 10.98 14.30 -21.75
CA GLU A 142 11.85 13.54 -20.87
C GLU A 142 11.11 13.05 -19.61
N ARG A 143 10.32 13.91 -18.98
CA ARG A 143 9.51 13.56 -17.80
C ARG A 143 8.44 12.51 -18.12
N ILE A 144 7.83 12.57 -19.32
CA ILE A 144 6.89 11.53 -19.77
C ILE A 144 7.61 10.19 -19.94
N ARG A 145 8.80 10.18 -20.56
CA ARG A 145 9.59 8.96 -20.73
C ARG A 145 9.99 8.35 -19.39
N GLN A 146 10.40 9.17 -18.42
CA GLN A 146 10.69 8.73 -17.06
C GLN A 146 9.46 8.10 -16.39
N LEU A 147 8.29 8.75 -16.51
CA LEU A 147 7.03 8.20 -15.99
C LEU A 147 6.62 6.89 -16.67
N GLU A 148 6.83 6.77 -17.99
CA GLU A 148 6.57 5.53 -18.74
C GLU A 148 7.51 4.40 -18.28
N SER A 149 8.79 4.69 -18.03
CA SER A 149 9.74 3.73 -17.44
C SER A 149 9.30 3.30 -16.05
N ASP A 150 8.95 4.26 -15.19
CA ASP A 150 8.46 4.02 -13.83
C ASP A 150 7.23 3.09 -13.80
N ILE A 151 6.35 3.20 -14.80
CA ILE A 151 5.17 2.34 -14.95
C ILE A 151 5.56 0.91 -15.30
N LEU A 152 6.56 0.72 -16.16
CA LEU A 152 7.02 -0.60 -16.57
C LEU A 152 7.62 -1.36 -15.39
N ASP A 153 8.45 -0.71 -14.58
CA ASP A 153 9.08 -1.30 -13.39
C ASP A 153 8.03 -1.80 -12.39
N VAL A 154 7.01 -0.99 -12.10
CA VAL A 154 5.93 -1.37 -11.18
C VAL A 154 5.06 -2.47 -11.78
N ASN A 155 4.85 -2.47 -13.10
CA ASN A 155 4.08 -3.51 -13.78
C ASN A 155 4.78 -4.88 -13.67
N GLU A 156 6.10 -4.92 -13.77
CA GLU A 156 6.89 -6.13 -13.56
C GLU A 156 6.70 -6.64 -12.12
N ILE A 157 6.83 -5.76 -11.13
CA ILE A 157 6.58 -6.10 -9.73
C ILE A 157 5.15 -6.61 -9.52
N PHE A 158 4.15 -5.99 -10.15
CA PHE A 158 2.76 -6.43 -10.06
C PHE A 158 2.57 -7.84 -10.59
N LYS A 159 3.19 -8.19 -11.72
CA LYS A 159 3.14 -9.55 -12.28
C LYS A 159 3.79 -10.56 -11.34
N ASP A 160 4.96 -10.22 -10.79
CA ASP A 160 5.65 -11.02 -9.78
C ASP A 160 4.80 -11.23 -8.51
N LEU A 161 4.05 -10.21 -8.09
CA LEU A 161 3.14 -10.35 -6.94
C LEU A 161 1.97 -11.28 -7.26
N ALA A 162 1.40 -11.15 -8.45
CA ALA A 162 0.28 -11.98 -8.89
C ALA A 162 0.66 -13.47 -8.98
N THR A 163 1.86 -13.79 -9.47
CA THR A 163 2.36 -15.18 -9.49
C THR A 163 2.54 -15.71 -8.09
N MET A 164 3.18 -14.93 -7.20
CA MET A 164 3.36 -15.35 -5.82
C MET A 164 1.99 -15.62 -5.15
N VAL A 165 0.95 -14.80 -5.36
CA VAL A 165 -0.37 -15.01 -4.73
C VAL A 165 -1.10 -16.23 -5.30
N ASN A 166 -1.02 -16.48 -6.61
CA ASN A 166 -1.68 -17.62 -7.24
C ASN A 166 -1.17 -18.99 -6.74
N GLU A 167 0.08 -19.06 -6.29
CA GLU A 167 0.68 -20.27 -5.72
C GLU A 167 0.12 -20.65 -4.33
N GLN A 168 -0.74 -19.82 -3.71
CA GLN A 168 -1.24 -20.02 -2.34
C GLN A 168 -2.57 -20.80 -2.22
N GLY A 169 -3.05 -21.41 -3.31
CA GLY A 169 -4.39 -22.03 -3.41
C GLY A 169 -4.76 -23.12 -2.38
N GLU A 170 -3.82 -23.62 -1.58
CA GLU A 170 -4.06 -24.72 -0.62
C GLU A 170 -4.16 -24.28 0.86
N THR A 171 -3.87 -23.01 1.20
CA THR A 171 -3.78 -22.58 2.62
C THR A 171 -5.06 -21.88 3.14
N ILE A 172 -5.97 -21.48 2.24
CA ILE A 172 -7.25 -20.80 2.58
C ILE A 172 -8.24 -21.72 3.32
N ASP A 173 -8.17 -23.04 3.08
CA ASP A 173 -9.00 -24.07 3.72
C ASP A 173 -8.83 -24.14 5.26
N SER A 174 -7.86 -23.39 5.77
CA SER A 174 -7.45 -23.39 7.15
C SER A 174 -8.01 -22.20 7.96
N ILE A 175 -8.76 -21.28 7.31
CA ILE A 175 -9.53 -20.19 7.93
C ILE A 175 -10.77 -20.74 8.65
N GLU A 176 -11.52 -21.65 8.01
CA GLU A 176 -12.62 -22.38 8.66
C GLU A 176 -12.10 -23.14 9.89
N GLY A 177 -10.94 -23.79 9.76
CA GLY A 177 -10.32 -24.52 10.87
C GLY A 177 -9.85 -23.66 12.06
N ASN A 178 -9.64 -22.34 11.91
CA ASN A 178 -9.21 -21.47 13.02
C ASN A 178 -10.39 -20.91 13.83
N VAL A 179 -11.52 -20.60 13.19
CA VAL A 179 -12.78 -20.32 13.90
C VAL A 179 -13.23 -21.56 14.67
N ASP A 180 -13.12 -22.73 14.04
CA ASP A 180 -13.53 -24.00 14.62
C ASP A 180 -12.65 -24.43 15.82
N LYS A 181 -11.33 -24.21 15.73
CA LYS A 181 -10.40 -24.45 16.85
C LYS A 181 -10.58 -23.47 18.02
N ALA A 182 -10.83 -22.19 17.74
CA ALA A 182 -11.12 -21.21 18.79
C ALA A 182 -12.41 -21.57 19.54
N TYR A 183 -13.44 -22.00 18.80
CA TYR A 183 -14.69 -22.51 19.38
C TYR A 183 -14.44 -23.76 20.25
N THR A 184 -13.69 -24.74 19.72
CA THR A 184 -13.39 -26.00 20.44
C THR A 184 -12.59 -25.77 21.72
N ASN A 185 -11.62 -24.85 21.71
CA ASN A 185 -10.82 -24.53 22.90
C ASN A 185 -11.64 -23.85 24.00
N VAL A 186 -12.56 -22.96 23.66
CA VAL A 186 -13.46 -22.31 24.62
C VAL A 186 -14.44 -23.34 25.21
N GLU A 187 -15.02 -24.20 24.37
CA GLU A 187 -15.91 -25.27 24.81
C GLU A 187 -15.19 -26.27 25.73
N THR A 188 -13.99 -26.70 25.37
CA THR A 188 -13.19 -27.62 26.20
C THR A 188 -12.78 -26.97 27.53
N GLY A 189 -12.37 -25.69 27.50
CA GLY A 189 -12.03 -24.92 28.70
C GLY A 189 -13.21 -24.77 29.66
N THR A 190 -14.40 -24.46 29.16
CA THR A 190 -15.63 -24.38 29.98
C THR A 190 -16.03 -25.73 30.57
N SER A 191 -15.90 -26.83 29.82
CA SER A 191 -16.16 -28.19 30.31
C SER A 191 -15.18 -28.60 31.42
N GLN A 192 -13.89 -28.28 31.27
CA GLN A 192 -12.88 -28.55 32.30
C GLN A 192 -13.15 -27.73 33.58
N LEU A 193 -13.53 -26.46 33.46
CA LEU A 193 -13.92 -25.62 34.60
C LEU A 193 -15.15 -26.17 35.33
N ALA A 194 -16.16 -26.64 34.58
CA ALA A 194 -17.35 -27.26 35.16
C ALA A 194 -17.01 -28.56 35.93
N LYS A 195 -16.18 -29.43 35.34
CA LYS A 195 -15.69 -30.65 36.02
C LYS A 195 -14.86 -30.32 37.26
N ALA A 196 -13.99 -29.31 37.19
CA ALA A 196 -13.19 -28.88 38.32
C ALA A 196 -14.06 -28.40 39.50
N ALA A 197 -15.11 -27.61 39.21
CA ALA A 197 -16.08 -27.17 40.21
C ALA A 197 -16.84 -28.35 40.86
N GLU A 198 -17.27 -29.33 40.06
CA GLU A 198 -17.87 -30.58 40.54
C GLU A 198 -16.92 -31.37 41.48
N TYR A 199 -15.66 -31.55 41.07
CA TYR A 199 -14.67 -32.26 41.88
C TYR A 199 -14.37 -31.52 43.18
N GLN A 200 -14.27 -30.19 43.15
CA GLN A 200 -14.05 -29.39 44.35
C GLN A 200 -15.21 -29.55 45.36
N LYS A 201 -16.46 -29.54 44.88
CA LYS A 201 -17.65 -29.76 45.72
C LYS A 201 -17.66 -31.16 46.35
N LYS A 202 -17.30 -32.21 45.60
CA LYS A 202 -17.23 -33.59 46.10
C LYS A 202 -16.06 -33.78 47.08
N SER A 203 -14.91 -33.17 46.80
CA SER A 203 -13.72 -33.21 47.66
C SER A 203 -13.99 -32.64 49.05
N ARG A 204 -14.70 -31.50 49.14
CA ARG A 204 -15.08 -30.89 50.43
C ARG A 204 -15.89 -31.84 51.32
N LYS A 205 -16.83 -32.60 50.74
CA LYS A 205 -17.61 -33.60 51.50
C LYS A 205 -16.73 -34.73 52.00
N LYS A 206 -15.84 -35.25 51.16
CA LYS A 206 -14.91 -36.32 51.54
C LYS A 206 -13.93 -35.87 52.64
N MET A 207 -13.43 -34.64 52.55
CA MET A 207 -12.54 -34.05 53.56
C MET A 207 -13.24 -33.92 54.93
N CYS A 208 -14.52 -33.52 54.94
CA CYS A 208 -15.31 -33.48 56.17
C CYS A 208 -15.49 -34.87 56.79
N ILE A 209 -15.83 -35.88 55.98
CA ILE A 209 -15.97 -37.27 56.44
C ILE A 209 -14.64 -37.79 57.01
N LEU A 210 -13.53 -37.53 56.33
CA LEU A 210 -12.20 -37.96 56.78
C LEU A 210 -11.85 -37.31 58.14
N LEU A 211 -12.13 -36.02 58.31
CA LEU A 211 -11.96 -35.33 59.60
C LEU A 211 -12.78 -35.96 60.72
N VAL A 212 -14.05 -36.28 60.47
CA VAL A 212 -14.92 -36.93 61.47
C VAL A 212 -14.36 -38.30 61.90
N ILE A 213 -13.90 -39.12 60.94
CA ILE A 213 -13.28 -40.42 61.24
C ILE A 213 -12.02 -40.24 62.11
N LEU A 214 -11.18 -39.25 61.79
CA LEU A 214 -9.96 -38.96 62.53
C LEU A 214 -10.25 -38.59 63.99
N VAL A 215 -11.28 -37.77 64.23
CA VAL A 215 -11.74 -37.40 65.57
C VAL A 215 -12.24 -38.60 66.36
N ILE A 216 -13.00 -39.50 65.72
CA ILE A 216 -13.50 -40.73 66.37
C ILE A 216 -12.34 -41.64 66.79
N ILE A 217 -11.36 -41.85 65.91
CA ILE A 217 -10.17 -42.66 66.21
C ILE A 217 -9.41 -42.06 67.40
N ALA A 218 -9.18 -40.75 67.39
CA ALA A 218 -8.51 -40.07 68.50
C ALA A 218 -9.27 -40.23 69.82
N ALA A 219 -10.59 -40.14 69.81
CA ALA A 219 -11.43 -40.35 71.00
C ALA A 219 -11.29 -41.78 71.55
N VAL A 220 -11.37 -42.80 70.67
CA VAL A 220 -11.21 -44.22 71.06
C VAL A 220 -9.84 -44.47 71.67
N VAL A 221 -8.77 -43.99 71.02
CA VAL A 221 -7.40 -44.12 71.54
C VAL A 221 -7.28 -43.46 72.92
N THR A 222 -7.85 -42.27 73.09
CA THR A 222 -7.84 -41.56 74.38
C THR A 222 -8.56 -42.36 75.47
N ILE A 223 -9.71 -42.95 75.16
CA ILE A 223 -10.47 -43.80 76.10
C ILE A 223 -9.66 -45.03 76.52
N ILE A 224 -9.03 -45.72 75.58
CA ILE A 224 -8.20 -46.91 75.86
C ILE A 224 -7.04 -46.54 76.79
N ILE A 225 -6.34 -45.43 76.50
CA ILE A 225 -5.23 -44.97 77.33
C ILE A 225 -5.72 -44.67 78.75
N VAL A 226 -6.81 -43.91 78.91
CA VAL A 226 -7.35 -43.58 80.24
C VAL A 226 -7.80 -44.82 81.01
N ALA A 227 -8.45 -45.78 80.33
CA ALA A 227 -8.87 -47.04 80.95
C ALA A 227 -7.67 -47.89 81.39
N SER A 228 -6.59 -47.92 80.60
CA SER A 228 -5.36 -48.66 80.91
C SER A 228 -4.55 -48.04 82.05
N VAL A 229 -4.63 -46.71 82.24
CA VAL A 229 -3.95 -46.01 83.34
C VAL A 229 -4.75 -46.11 84.65
N LYS A 230 -6.08 -46.29 84.57
CA LYS A 230 -6.96 -46.43 85.73
C LYS A 230 -7.19 -47.87 86.20
N SER A 231 -6.88 -48.88 85.37
CA SER A 231 -6.89 -50.30 85.75
C SER A 231 -5.53 -50.71 86.29
#